data_AF-A0A4Q3KH45-F1
#
_entry.id   AF-A0A4Q3KH45-F1
#
_cell.length_a   1.000
_cell.length_b   1.000
_cell.length_c   1.000
_cell.angle_alpha   90.00
_cell.angle_beta   90.00
_cell.angle_gamma   90.00
#
_symmetry.space_group_name_H-M   'P 1'
#
loop_
_entity.id
_entity.type
_entity.pdbx_description
1 polymer ?
#
loop_
_entity_poly.entity_id
_entity_poly.type
_entity_poly.pdbx_seq_one_letter_code
_entity_poly.pdbx_strand_id
1 'polypeptide(L)'
;MPPAIGPGGGRRFTPPLCNACCLPCPMLNFYCFMDSALATLTDHIAHVHDRAQVAAVQQVNYWLTARNWLVGWYLVEYEQQGSDRATYGDRLLGELARSLRARGVQGLALTNLKLCRQFYQTYPALLAQEAATWQQLGVPLPAGAIGQT
;
A
#
# COMPACT_ATOMS: atom_id res chain seq x y z
N MET A 1 20.80 36.90 -4.71
CA MET A 1 21.69 36.04 -5.52
C MET A 1 22.32 34.98 -4.63
N PRO A 2 21.91 33.72 -4.77
CA PRO A 2 22.69 32.53 -4.43
C PRO A 2 23.22 31.80 -5.69
N PRO A 3 24.26 30.96 -5.54
CA PRO A 3 25.05 30.39 -6.65
C PRO A 3 24.43 29.14 -7.31
N ALA A 4 24.92 28.85 -8.52
CA ALA A 4 24.54 27.72 -9.36
C ALA A 4 25.03 26.37 -8.80
N ILE A 5 24.11 25.39 -8.75
CA ILE A 5 24.40 23.97 -8.55
C ILE A 5 23.93 23.27 -9.83
N GLY A 6 24.87 22.75 -10.62
CA GLY A 6 24.57 21.96 -11.82
C GLY A 6 24.04 20.57 -11.45
N PRO A 7 23.03 20.03 -12.15
CA PRO A 7 22.61 18.66 -11.94
C PRO A 7 23.63 17.69 -12.54
N GLY A 8 23.91 16.64 -11.78
CA GLY A 8 24.99 15.69 -11.98
C GLY A 8 24.87 14.86 -13.26
N GLY A 9 26.04 14.46 -13.75
CA GLY A 9 26.20 13.58 -14.89
C GLY A 9 25.62 12.19 -14.62
N GLY A 10 24.40 11.96 -15.08
CA GLY A 10 23.95 10.61 -15.42
C GLY A 10 24.78 10.12 -16.60
N ARG A 11 25.65 9.13 -16.38
CA ARG A 11 26.31 8.40 -17.46
C ARG A 11 25.21 7.72 -18.28
N ARG A 12 24.80 8.38 -19.37
CA ARG A 12 24.09 7.74 -20.47
C ARG A 12 25.05 6.68 -21.02
N PHE A 13 24.80 5.42 -20.66
CA PHE A 13 25.29 4.30 -21.46
C PHE A 13 24.52 4.35 -22.78
N THR A 14 25.03 5.14 -23.73
CA THR A 14 24.70 4.94 -25.13
C THR A 14 25.34 3.62 -25.55
N PRO A 15 24.58 2.61 -26.00
CA PRO A 15 25.20 1.47 -26.67
C PRO A 15 25.97 2.02 -27.88
N PRO A 16 27.11 1.42 -28.27
CA PRO A 16 27.80 1.85 -29.47
C PRO A 16 26.81 1.66 -30.64
N LEU A 17 26.54 2.76 -31.33
CA LEU A 17 25.81 2.77 -32.57
C LEU A 17 26.53 1.82 -33.54
N CYS A 18 25.99 0.63 -33.71
CA CYS A 18 26.31 -0.27 -34.79
C CYS A 18 25.78 0.38 -36.08
N ASN A 19 26.50 1.37 -36.61
CA ASN A 19 26.11 2.10 -37.81
C ASN A 19 27.06 1.83 -38.99
N ALA A 20 27.70 0.65 -39.01
CA ALA A 20 28.64 0.27 -40.06
C ALA A 20 28.65 -1.25 -40.38
N CYS A 21 27.49 -1.92 -40.37
CA CYS A 21 27.40 -3.34 -40.74
C CYS A 21 26.41 -3.57 -41.89
N CYS A 22 26.75 -3.08 -43.08
CA CYS A 22 26.22 -3.59 -44.34
C CYS A 22 27.26 -4.56 -44.94
N LEU A 23 27.23 -5.85 -44.55
CA LEU A 23 27.81 -7.00 -45.28
C LEU A 23 27.38 -8.32 -44.56
N PRO A 24 27.14 -9.43 -45.29
CA PRO A 24 26.62 -10.66 -44.70
C PRO A 24 27.78 -11.51 -44.14
N CYS A 25 27.99 -11.49 -42.82
CA CYS A 25 28.94 -12.38 -42.15
C CYS A 25 28.29 -13.74 -41.83
N PRO A 26 28.76 -14.88 -42.40
CA PRO A 26 28.14 -16.20 -42.16
C PRO A 26 28.50 -16.84 -40.80
N MET A 27 29.36 -16.20 -39.99
CA MET A 27 29.88 -16.75 -38.72
C MET A 27 29.60 -15.87 -37.48
N LEU A 28 28.91 -14.73 -37.63
CA LEU A 28 28.63 -13.76 -36.54
C LEU A 28 27.16 -13.70 -36.12
N ASN A 29 26.32 -14.62 -36.61
CA ASN A 29 24.90 -14.68 -36.26
C ASN A 29 24.65 -15.14 -34.81
N PHE A 30 25.61 -15.83 -34.19
CA PHE A 30 25.43 -16.44 -32.86
C PHE A 30 25.65 -15.46 -31.69
N TYR A 31 26.55 -14.48 -31.82
CA TYR A 31 26.91 -13.57 -30.73
C TYR A 31 25.95 -12.37 -30.60
N CYS A 32 25.46 -11.80 -31.71
CA CYS A 32 24.48 -10.71 -31.67
C CYS A 32 23.09 -11.17 -31.22
N PHE A 33 22.77 -12.46 -31.43
CA PHE A 33 21.57 -13.12 -30.95
C PHE A 33 21.61 -13.38 -29.43
N MET A 34 22.77 -13.70 -28.87
CA MET A 34 22.93 -13.89 -27.43
C MET A 34 22.77 -12.59 -26.63
N ASP A 35 23.24 -11.46 -27.19
CA ASP A 35 23.16 -10.13 -26.57
C ASP A 35 21.70 -9.61 -26.52
N SER A 36 20.92 -9.82 -27.59
CA SER A 36 19.50 -9.46 -27.61
C SER A 36 18.64 -10.38 -26.73
N ALA A 37 18.95 -11.67 -26.66
CA ALA A 37 18.26 -12.62 -25.78
C ALA A 37 18.52 -12.30 -24.30
N LEU A 38 19.77 -11.98 -23.93
CA LEU A 38 20.11 -11.57 -22.57
C LEU A 38 19.44 -10.24 -22.19
N ALA A 39 19.43 -9.25 -23.09
CA ALA A 39 18.74 -7.98 -22.88
C ALA A 39 17.23 -8.19 -22.63
N THR A 40 16.59 -9.00 -23.46
CA THR A 40 15.16 -9.34 -23.32
C THR A 40 14.87 -10.02 -21.98
N LEU A 41 15.70 -10.99 -21.58
CA LEU A 41 15.55 -11.66 -20.28
C LEU A 41 15.73 -10.67 -19.12
N THR A 42 16.71 -9.78 -19.21
CA THR A 42 16.96 -8.75 -18.19
C THR A 42 15.76 -7.82 -18.05
N ASP A 43 15.19 -7.38 -19.17
CA ASP A 43 13.98 -6.53 -19.18
C ASP A 43 12.78 -7.26 -18.57
N HIS A 44 12.58 -8.54 -18.88
CA HIS A 44 11.52 -9.34 -18.27
C HIS A 44 11.68 -9.48 -16.76
N ILE A 45 12.90 -9.78 -16.27
CA ILE A 45 13.17 -9.90 -14.83
C ILE A 45 12.96 -8.55 -14.14
N ALA A 46 13.48 -7.46 -14.71
CA ALA A 46 13.28 -6.11 -14.19
C ALA A 46 11.79 -5.74 -14.15
N HIS A 47 11.03 -6.09 -15.18
CA HIS A 47 9.59 -5.84 -15.21
C HIS A 47 8.84 -6.62 -14.12
N VAL A 48 9.14 -7.90 -13.95
CA VAL A 48 8.55 -8.72 -12.89
C VAL A 48 8.88 -8.13 -11.51
N HIS A 49 10.12 -7.70 -11.29
CA HIS A 49 10.53 -7.07 -10.04
C HIS A 49 9.71 -5.81 -9.73
N ASP A 50 9.62 -4.88 -10.69
CA ASP A 50 8.85 -3.64 -10.53
C ASP A 50 7.37 -3.93 -10.26
N ARG A 51 6.77 -4.86 -11.02
CA ARG A 51 5.37 -5.25 -10.83
C ARG A 51 5.13 -5.87 -9.47
N ALA A 52 6.02 -6.74 -9.01
CA ALA A 52 5.93 -7.37 -7.69
C ALA A 52 6.06 -6.34 -6.56
N GLN A 53 6.98 -5.38 -6.68
CA GLN A 53 7.13 -4.30 -5.70
C GLN A 53 5.87 -3.42 -5.61
N VAL A 54 5.35 -3.00 -6.77
CA VAL A 54 4.12 -2.20 -6.82
C VAL A 54 2.95 -2.97 -6.22
N ALA A 55 2.78 -4.24 -6.58
CA ALA A 55 1.71 -5.09 -6.02
C ALA A 55 1.83 -5.25 -4.50
N ALA A 56 3.05 -5.44 -3.98
CA ALA A 56 3.29 -5.54 -2.54
C ALA A 56 2.89 -4.26 -1.80
N VAL A 57 3.29 -3.09 -2.31
CA VAL A 57 2.91 -1.79 -1.73
C VAL A 57 1.41 -1.56 -1.79
N GLN A 58 0.76 -1.90 -2.92
CA GLN A 58 -0.69 -1.80 -3.06
C GLN A 58 -1.42 -2.69 -2.05
N GLN A 59 -0.96 -3.92 -1.86
CA GLN A 59 -1.56 -4.84 -0.88
C GLN A 59 -1.42 -4.32 0.55
N VAL A 60 -0.27 -3.76 0.91
CA VAL A 60 -0.07 -3.11 2.22
C VAL A 60 -1.01 -1.92 2.39
N ASN A 61 -1.09 -1.03 1.40
CA ASN A 61 -1.96 0.15 1.44
C ASN A 61 -3.44 -0.22 1.59
N TYR A 62 -3.86 -1.27 0.87
CA TYR A 62 -5.19 -1.83 0.98
C TYR A 62 -5.48 -2.28 2.42
N TRP A 63 -4.62 -3.12 3.00
CA TRP A 63 -4.81 -3.62 4.37
C TRP A 63 -4.75 -2.53 5.43
N LEU A 64 -3.92 -1.50 5.25
CA LEU A 64 -3.90 -0.33 6.14
C LEU A 64 -5.21 0.45 6.06
N THR A 65 -5.75 0.65 4.86
CA THR A 65 -7.05 1.29 4.64
C THR A 65 -8.15 0.49 5.30
N ALA A 66 -8.14 -0.83 5.08
CA ALA A 66 -9.13 -1.73 5.61
C ALA A 66 -9.10 -1.81 7.14
N ARG A 67 -7.91 -1.86 7.73
CA ARG A 67 -7.70 -1.77 9.18
C ARG A 67 -8.22 -0.44 9.74
N ASN A 68 -7.93 0.69 9.09
CA ASN A 68 -8.37 2.01 9.57
C ASN A 68 -9.90 2.13 9.54
N TRP A 69 -10.54 1.60 8.49
CA TRP A 69 -12.00 1.54 8.39
C TRP A 69 -12.60 0.69 9.51
N LEU A 70 -12.06 -0.52 9.74
CA LEU A 70 -12.56 -1.44 10.76
C LEU A 70 -12.37 -0.89 12.19
N VAL A 71 -11.25 -0.21 12.46
CA VAL A 71 -11.05 0.51 13.73
C VAL A 71 -12.14 1.57 13.92
N GLY A 72 -12.49 2.32 12.87
CA GLY A 72 -13.58 3.29 12.90
C GLY A 72 -14.92 2.65 13.26
N TRP A 73 -15.20 1.48 12.70
CA TRP A 73 -16.37 0.69 13.03
C TRP A 73 -16.41 0.32 14.53
N TYR A 74 -15.33 -0.27 15.08
CA TYR A 74 -15.28 -0.64 16.50
C TYR A 74 -15.52 0.55 17.43
N LEU A 75 -14.99 1.73 17.07
CA LEU A 75 -15.19 2.95 17.84
C LEU A 75 -16.66 3.38 17.87
N VAL A 76 -17.32 3.38 16.72
CA VAL A 76 -18.73 3.77 16.61
C VAL A 76 -19.64 2.78 17.31
N GLU A 77 -19.39 1.47 17.18
CA GLU A 77 -20.19 0.45 17.87
C GLU A 77 -20.09 0.59 19.39
N TYR A 78 -18.86 0.78 19.91
CA TYR A 78 -18.63 0.99 21.34
C TYR A 78 -19.36 2.23 21.86
N GLU A 79 -19.34 3.33 21.09
CA GLU A 79 -20.07 4.57 21.42
C GLU A 79 -21.60 4.39 21.36
N GLN A 80 -22.11 3.52 20.49
CA GLN A 80 -23.55 3.27 20.36
C GLN A 80 -24.11 2.39 21.49
N GLN A 81 -23.33 1.43 21.98
CA GLN A 81 -23.69 0.56 23.10
C GLN A 81 -23.50 1.23 24.47
N GLY A 82 -22.75 2.33 24.54
CA GLY A 82 -22.55 3.13 25.76
C GLY A 82 -23.65 4.17 25.99
N SER A 83 -24.27 4.14 27.17
CA SER A 83 -25.34 5.07 27.56
C SER A 83 -24.92 6.55 27.72
N ASP A 84 -23.64 6.90 27.55
CA ASP A 84 -23.10 8.23 27.91
C ASP A 84 -22.21 8.79 26.78
N ARG A 85 -22.87 9.33 25.74
CA ARG A 85 -22.33 9.63 24.39
C ARG A 85 -21.44 10.88 24.28
N ALA A 86 -21.42 11.79 25.26
CA ALA A 86 -20.84 13.12 25.05
C ALA A 86 -19.60 13.42 25.89
N THR A 87 -19.49 12.86 27.10
CA THR A 87 -18.40 13.17 28.04
C THR A 87 -17.19 12.25 27.85
N TYR A 88 -17.40 11.06 27.26
CA TYR A 88 -16.38 10.01 27.19
C TYR A 88 -15.53 10.05 25.91
N GLY A 89 -16.01 10.66 24.82
CA GLY A 89 -15.40 10.53 23.49
C GLY A 89 -13.93 10.93 23.41
N ASP A 90 -13.57 12.14 23.87
CA ASP A 90 -12.17 12.61 23.78
C ASP A 90 -11.24 11.89 24.77
N ARG A 91 -11.75 11.50 25.95
CA ARG A 91 -10.99 10.75 26.95
C ARG A 91 -10.75 9.30 26.51
N LEU A 92 -11.76 8.64 25.94
CA LEU A 92 -11.71 7.29 25.39
C LEU A 92 -10.63 7.19 24.32
N LEU A 93 -10.64 8.07 23.33
CA LEU A 93 -9.65 8.02 22.25
C LEU A 93 -8.23 8.28 22.77
N GLY A 94 -8.06 9.12 23.78
CA GLY A 94 -6.79 9.35 24.45
C GLY A 94 -6.28 8.14 25.24
N GLU A 95 -7.17 7.43 25.93
CA GLU A 95 -6.84 6.17 26.62
C GLU A 95 -6.54 5.04 25.63
N LEU A 96 -7.33 4.91 24.55
CA LEU A 96 -7.08 3.95 23.48
C LEU A 96 -5.74 4.17 22.80
N ALA A 97 -5.41 5.42 22.43
CA ALA A 97 -4.13 5.73 21.80
C ALA A 97 -2.94 5.34 22.69
N ARG A 98 -3.03 5.59 24.01
CA ARG A 98 -2.00 5.20 24.98
C ARG A 98 -1.89 3.68 25.09
N SER A 99 -3.02 2.97 25.24
CA SER A 99 -3.06 1.51 25.37
C SER A 99 -2.56 0.80 24.10
N LEU A 100 -2.94 1.28 22.92
CA LEU A 100 -2.47 0.75 21.64
C LEU A 100 -0.97 0.96 21.46
N ARG A 101 -0.47 2.15 21.82
CA ARG A 101 0.98 2.43 21.81
C ARG A 101 1.75 1.52 22.77
N ALA A 102 1.21 1.28 23.98
CA ALA A 102 1.82 0.37 24.95
C ALA A 102 1.88 -1.08 24.45
N ARG A 103 0.93 -1.48 23.59
CA ARG A 103 0.91 -2.78 22.90
C ARG A 103 1.77 -2.82 21.62
N GLY A 104 2.51 -1.76 21.32
CA GLY A 104 3.37 -1.69 20.13
C GLY A 104 2.63 -1.41 18.81
N VAL A 105 1.34 -1.05 18.86
CA VAL A 105 0.55 -0.80 17.66
C VAL A 105 0.84 0.60 17.13
N GLN A 106 1.50 0.67 15.98
CA GLN A 106 1.85 1.94 15.33
C GLN A 106 0.74 2.47 14.42
N GLY A 107 0.76 3.77 14.16
CA GLY A 107 -0.19 4.42 13.24
C GLY A 107 -1.63 4.55 13.77
N LEU A 108 -1.86 4.36 15.07
CA LEU A 108 -3.15 4.58 15.75
C LEU A 108 -3.02 5.60 16.89
N ALA A 109 -2.41 6.76 16.60
CA ALA A 109 -2.42 7.90 17.52
C ALA A 109 -3.83 8.52 17.62
N LEU A 110 -4.04 9.41 18.61
CA LEU A 110 -5.32 10.08 18.85
C LEU A 110 -5.95 10.66 17.56
N THR A 111 -5.18 11.40 16.78
CA THR A 111 -5.63 11.99 15.51
C THR A 111 -6.06 10.92 14.51
N ASN A 112 -5.30 9.83 14.39
CA ASN A 112 -5.63 8.74 13.48
C ASN A 112 -6.89 8.00 13.92
N LEU A 113 -7.11 7.83 15.23
CA LEU A 113 -8.35 7.25 15.74
C LEU A 113 -9.57 8.13 15.43
N LYS A 114 -9.44 9.47 15.56
CA LYS A 114 -10.47 10.43 15.15
C LYS A 114 -10.78 10.29 13.64
N LEU A 115 -9.73 10.19 12.82
CA LEU A 115 -9.87 9.98 11.37
C LEU A 115 -10.49 8.63 11.03
N CYS A 116 -10.12 7.55 11.73
CA CYS A 116 -10.73 6.23 11.54
C CYS A 116 -12.23 6.27 11.82
N ARG A 117 -12.63 6.91 12.94
CA ARG A 117 -14.05 7.09 13.29
C ARG A 117 -14.81 7.86 12.21
N GLN A 118 -14.26 9.00 11.76
CA GLN A 118 -14.86 9.78 10.68
C GLN A 118 -14.94 9.00 9.37
N PHE A 119 -13.89 8.23 9.05
CA PHE A 119 -13.79 7.45 7.82
C PHE A 119 -14.91 6.40 7.74
N TYR A 120 -15.14 5.64 8.82
CA TYR A 120 -16.24 4.69 8.88
C TYR A 120 -17.61 5.38 8.78
N GLN A 121 -17.83 6.47 9.52
CA GLN A 121 -19.09 7.23 9.49
C GLN A 121 -19.40 7.79 8.09
N THR A 122 -18.36 8.17 7.34
CA THR A 122 -18.51 8.73 5.98
C THR A 122 -18.77 7.63 4.94
N TYR A 123 -18.16 6.45 5.11
CA TYR A 123 -18.23 5.35 4.14
C TYR A 123 -18.59 4.00 4.78
N PRO A 124 -19.80 3.85 5.37
CA PRO A 124 -20.16 2.65 6.13
C PRO A 124 -20.33 1.39 5.29
N ALA A 125 -20.40 1.51 3.96
CA ALA A 125 -20.54 0.37 3.04
C ALA A 125 -19.24 -0.03 2.34
N LEU A 126 -18.13 0.71 2.53
CA LEU A 126 -16.92 0.58 1.71
C LEU A 126 -16.34 -0.84 1.71
N LEU A 127 -16.27 -1.48 2.87
CA LEU A 127 -15.65 -2.79 3.05
C LEU A 127 -16.63 -3.82 3.62
N ALA A 128 -17.93 -3.55 3.49
CA ALA A 128 -18.98 -4.47 3.95
C ALA A 128 -18.85 -5.86 3.31
N GLN A 129 -18.36 -5.92 2.07
CA GLN A 129 -18.16 -7.18 1.31
C GLN A 129 -16.92 -7.97 1.75
N GLU A 130 -16.02 -7.37 2.53
CA GLU A 130 -14.75 -7.99 2.93
C GLU A 130 -14.86 -8.78 4.23
N ALA A 131 -16.08 -8.91 4.76
CA ALA A 131 -16.31 -9.59 6.01
C ALA A 131 -15.83 -11.05 6.00
N ALA A 132 -15.99 -11.77 4.89
CA ALA A 132 -15.45 -13.12 4.78
C ALA A 132 -13.93 -13.16 4.95
N THR A 133 -13.21 -12.19 4.37
CA THR A 133 -11.75 -12.11 4.43
C THR A 133 -11.25 -11.85 5.85
N TRP A 134 -11.90 -10.93 6.57
CA TRP A 134 -11.55 -10.63 7.96
C TRP A 134 -11.85 -11.80 8.90
N GLN A 135 -12.93 -12.56 8.65
CA GLN A 135 -13.21 -13.80 9.40
C GLN A 135 -12.14 -14.87 9.17
N GLN A 136 -11.66 -15.03 7.94
CA GLN A 136 -10.56 -15.95 7.62
C GLN A 136 -9.26 -15.57 8.35
N LEU A 137 -9.05 -14.28 8.60
CA LEU A 137 -7.92 -13.77 9.38
C LEU A 137 -8.15 -13.88 10.91
N GLY A 138 -9.25 -14.48 11.36
CA GLY A 138 -9.56 -14.65 12.78
C GLY A 138 -9.96 -13.36 13.49
N VAL A 139 -10.29 -12.30 12.75
CA VAL A 139 -10.73 -11.03 13.33
C VAL A 139 -12.22 -11.12 13.64
N PRO A 140 -12.65 -10.87 14.89
CA PRO A 140 -14.06 -10.94 15.26
C PRO A 140 -14.81 -9.79 14.62
N LEU A 141 -15.59 -10.09 13.60
CA LEU A 141 -16.44 -9.11 12.94
C LEU A 141 -17.79 -8.99 13.63
N PRO A 142 -18.40 -7.81 13.52
CA PRO A 142 -19.75 -7.60 14.01
C PRO A 142 -20.85 -8.30 13.24
N ALA A 143 -21.90 -8.63 13.97
CA ALA A 143 -23.23 -8.81 13.40
C ALA A 143 -23.74 -7.46 12.89
N GLY A 144 -23.88 -7.29 11.57
CA GLY A 144 -24.50 -6.11 10.95
C GLY A 144 -23.60 -5.21 10.08
N ALA A 145 -22.27 -5.40 10.07
CA ALA A 145 -21.39 -4.68 9.11
C ALA A 145 -21.49 -5.24 7.68
N ILE A 146 -21.95 -6.48 7.56
CA ILE A 146 -22.39 -7.10 6.32
C ILE A 146 -23.87 -6.75 6.23
N GLY A 147 -24.24 -5.90 5.26
CA GLY A 147 -25.63 -5.54 5.05
C GLY A 147 -26.50 -6.79 5.05
N GLN A 148 -27.43 -6.85 6.00
CA GLN A 148 -28.58 -7.74 5.86
C GLN A 148 -29.37 -7.17 4.67
N THR A 149 -29.27 -7.83 3.52
CA THR A 149 -30.40 -7.86 2.59
C THR A 149 -31.47 -8.75 3.16
#